data_AF-A0A8S3A355-F1
#
_entry.id   AF-A0A8S3A355-F1
#
_cell.length_a   1.000
_cell.length_b   1.000
_cell.length_c   1.000
_cell.angle_alpha   90.00
_cell.angle_beta   90.00
_cell.angle_gamma   90.00
#
_symmetry.space_group_name_H-M   'P 1'
#
loop_
_entity.id
_entity.type
_entity.pdbx_description
1 polymer ?
#
loop_
_entity_poly.entity_id
_entity_poly.type
_entity_poly.pdbx_seq_one_letter_code
_entity_poly.pdbx_strand_id
1 'polypeptide(L)'
;MQFKFCPIENIHIMRSSLNKVLDACELKDPSMNQYLNSLDNTSWLQHIKAVLEAAIFIARAIDVEKKNVLVHCSDGWDRTAQCCSLSSLLLSPYYRSIHGFRMLIEKEWFSFGHKFSDRCGHIRTSDNKEQSPVFLQFIEGVWQLTQLYPTAFEFNERFLMSLHDHSHSCQYGNFIGNCEKDRLDLGVKDRTYSYWNYVLQNVNDFRNPLFRPQSSYASEVLLPTIFPQTLKFWLNMYHRFDSGLLPKENTANTLTHLVDHTIALSDHARLLEKRIRELRFSLENGVTTPTSNEDINELQENQNPTSSIEHDSGSSENELNQTTAESNPPKSNQHLQLLNSLSDVESGISSDYSPKMKPFSPSFILPHQSSLEINDIPTIERIAFELNSIAVDWRTYHAPLHCACSSPFDSAQRKV
;
A
#
# COMPACT_ATOMS: atom_id res chain seq x y z
N MET A 1 -3.49 -40.00 19.48
CA MET A 1 -3.35 -38.54 19.66
C MET A 1 -1.87 -38.25 19.82
N GLN A 2 -1.26 -37.46 18.93
CA GLN A 2 0.16 -37.15 18.96
C GLN A 2 0.33 -35.72 19.49
N PHE A 3 1.12 -35.56 20.55
CA PHE A 3 1.43 -34.25 21.12
C PHE A 3 2.75 -33.73 20.58
N LYS A 4 2.78 -32.47 20.15
CA LYS A 4 4.00 -31.77 19.73
C LYS A 4 4.10 -30.46 20.51
N PHE A 5 5.20 -30.29 21.22
CA PHE A 5 5.53 -29.03 21.87
C PHE A 5 6.25 -28.10 20.88
N CYS A 6 5.79 -26.85 20.82
CA CYS A 6 6.46 -25.77 20.07
C CYS A 6 7.06 -24.79 21.10
N PRO A 7 8.37 -24.54 21.10
CA PRO A 7 9.05 -23.76 22.13
C PRO A 7 8.86 -22.25 21.92
N ILE A 8 7.61 -21.78 21.99
CA ILE A 8 7.27 -20.36 21.94
C ILE A 8 7.06 -19.85 23.36
N GLU A 9 7.96 -18.98 23.76
CA GLU A 9 8.00 -18.38 25.09
C GLU A 9 6.79 -17.48 25.38
N ASN A 10 6.62 -17.11 26.65
CA ASN A 10 5.49 -16.29 27.09
C ASN A 10 5.65 -14.79 26.76
N ILE A 11 4.58 -14.03 26.98
CA ILE A 11 4.50 -12.60 26.67
C ILE A 11 5.56 -11.74 27.38
N HIS A 12 6.04 -12.14 28.56
CA HIS A 12 7.03 -11.39 29.33
C HIS A 12 8.42 -11.52 28.72
N ILE A 13 8.77 -12.72 28.24
CA ILE A 13 10.02 -12.97 27.52
C ILE A 13 10.02 -12.19 26.21
N MET A 14 8.90 -12.20 25.47
CA MET A 14 8.78 -11.44 24.22
C MET A 14 8.91 -9.93 24.43
N ARG A 15 8.32 -9.38 25.50
CA ARG A 15 8.49 -7.98 25.88
C ARG A 15 9.96 -7.67 26.21
N SER A 16 10.61 -8.51 27.03
CA SER A 16 12.01 -8.31 27.38
C SER A 16 12.92 -8.39 26.17
N SER A 17 12.65 -9.31 25.23
CA SER A 17 13.40 -9.46 23.99
C SER A 17 13.28 -8.21 23.12
N LEU A 18 12.07 -7.68 22.91
CA LEU A 18 11.88 -6.45 22.13
C LEU A 18 12.56 -5.24 22.78
N ASN A 19 12.46 -5.07 24.11
CA ASN A 19 13.15 -3.97 24.78
C ASN A 19 14.67 -4.01 24.51
N LYS A 20 15.28 -5.19 24.55
CA LYS A 20 16.70 -5.34 24.21
C LYS A 20 16.99 -5.04 22.73
N VAL A 21 16.06 -5.32 21.82
CA VAL A 21 16.19 -4.92 20.40
C VAL A 21 16.23 -3.41 20.28
N LEU A 22 15.31 -2.71 20.95
CA LEU A 22 15.27 -1.25 20.95
C LEU A 22 16.56 -0.67 21.54
N ASP A 23 17.01 -1.19 22.69
CA ASP A 23 18.28 -0.78 23.32
C ASP A 23 19.49 -1.01 22.39
N ALA A 24 19.50 -2.12 21.64
CA ALA A 24 20.56 -2.43 20.68
C ALA A 24 20.56 -1.49 19.46
N CYS A 25 19.37 -1.07 19.00
CA CYS A 25 19.20 -0.11 17.92
C CYS A 25 19.54 1.33 18.34
N GLU A 26 19.45 1.67 19.63
CA GLU A 26 19.79 3.00 20.17
C GLU A 26 21.27 3.17 20.53
N LEU A 27 22.10 2.15 20.31
CA LEU A 27 23.55 2.22 20.54
C LEU A 27 24.18 3.29 19.63
N LYS A 28 24.98 4.19 20.22
CA LYS A 28 25.73 5.22 19.50
C LYS A 28 27.04 4.65 18.96
N ASP A 29 27.27 4.80 17.66
CA ASP A 29 28.48 4.38 16.93
C ASP A 29 29.03 2.98 17.31
N PRO A 30 28.19 1.92 17.37
CA PRO A 30 28.67 0.59 17.70
C PRO A 30 29.54 0.05 16.57
N SER A 31 30.60 -0.69 16.92
CA SER A 31 31.26 -1.54 15.94
C SER A 31 30.28 -2.60 15.41
N MET A 32 30.47 -3.08 14.18
CA MET A 32 29.58 -4.10 13.60
C MET A 32 29.47 -5.36 14.48
N ASN A 33 30.58 -5.81 15.07
CA ASN A 33 30.59 -6.95 15.98
C ASN A 33 29.78 -6.67 17.26
N GLN A 34 29.88 -5.46 17.83
CA GLN A 34 29.11 -5.07 19.00
C GLN A 34 27.61 -5.02 18.68
N TYR A 35 27.24 -4.48 17.53
CA TYR A 35 25.85 -4.43 17.08
C TYR A 35 25.27 -5.85 16.88
N LEU A 36 25.98 -6.71 16.14
CA LEU A 36 25.55 -8.09 15.91
C LEU A 36 25.45 -8.91 17.20
N ASN A 37 26.41 -8.77 18.11
CA ASN A 37 26.35 -9.43 19.42
C ASN A 37 25.18 -8.91 20.26
N SER A 38 24.92 -7.60 20.21
CA SER A 38 23.79 -7.00 20.94
C SER A 38 22.46 -7.52 20.40
N LEU A 39 22.32 -7.65 19.07
CA LEU A 39 21.16 -8.26 18.43
C LEU A 39 20.99 -9.74 18.78
N ASP A 40 22.06 -10.53 18.77
CA ASP A 40 21.98 -11.97 19.11
C ASP A 40 21.54 -12.18 20.58
N ASN A 41 22.03 -11.34 21.50
CA ASN A 41 21.65 -11.32 22.91
C ASN A 41 20.17 -10.98 23.17
N THR A 42 19.46 -10.43 22.19
CA THR A 42 18.01 -10.20 22.28
C THR A 42 17.22 -11.49 22.14
N SER A 43 17.77 -12.48 21.42
CA SER A 43 17.07 -13.69 20.97
C SER A 43 15.81 -13.44 20.12
N TRP A 44 15.60 -12.21 19.64
CA TRP A 44 14.37 -11.82 18.94
C TRP A 44 14.12 -12.66 17.69
N LEU A 45 15.13 -12.79 16.82
CA LEU A 45 15.04 -13.63 15.61
C LEU A 45 14.85 -15.11 15.95
N GLN A 46 15.33 -15.58 17.10
CA GLN A 46 15.09 -16.95 17.55
C GLN A 46 13.62 -17.16 17.94
N HIS A 47 12.98 -16.15 18.55
CA HIS A 47 11.55 -16.18 18.83
C HIS A 47 10.70 -16.14 17.54
N ILE A 48 11.04 -15.27 16.58
CA ILE A 48 10.37 -15.25 15.27
C ILE A 48 10.52 -16.60 14.56
N LYS A 49 11.71 -17.19 14.59
CA LYS A 49 11.97 -18.53 14.07
C LYS A 49 11.06 -19.58 14.69
N ALA A 50 10.95 -19.60 16.03
CA ALA A 50 10.14 -20.58 16.73
C ALA A 50 8.64 -20.49 16.35
N VAL A 51 8.12 -19.27 16.20
CA VAL A 51 6.73 -19.03 15.76
C VAL A 51 6.51 -19.53 14.33
N LEU A 52 7.44 -19.23 13.41
CA LEU A 52 7.33 -19.69 12.02
C LEU A 52 7.49 -21.21 11.91
N GLU A 53 8.41 -21.83 12.64
CA GLU A 53 8.59 -23.29 12.66
C GLU A 53 7.33 -24.01 13.17
N ALA A 54 6.66 -23.46 14.18
CA ALA A 54 5.37 -23.98 14.63
C ALA A 54 4.30 -23.89 13.53
N ALA A 55 4.22 -22.75 12.84
CA ALA A 55 3.26 -22.54 11.76
C ALA A 55 3.51 -23.50 10.58
N ILE A 56 4.78 -23.71 10.21
CA ILE A 56 5.19 -24.66 9.16
C ILE A 56 4.87 -26.09 9.59
N PHE A 57 5.12 -26.46 10.84
CA PHE A 57 4.77 -27.78 11.37
C PHE A 57 3.27 -28.07 11.21
N ILE A 58 2.42 -27.11 11.60
CA ILE A 58 0.97 -27.22 11.45
C ILE A 58 0.58 -27.33 9.96
N ALA A 59 1.16 -26.49 9.10
CA ALA A 59 0.88 -26.53 7.66
C ALA A 59 1.27 -27.86 7.02
N ARG A 60 2.44 -28.44 7.38
CA ARG A 60 2.88 -29.75 6.90
C ARG A 60 1.98 -30.88 7.40
N ALA A 61 1.55 -30.82 8.66
CA ALA A 61 0.63 -31.83 9.21
C ALA A 61 -0.71 -31.84 8.46
N ILE A 62 -1.22 -30.66 8.08
CA ILE A 62 -2.49 -30.54 7.34
C ILE A 62 -2.30 -30.92 5.86
N ASP A 63 -1.31 -30.37 5.18
CA ASP A 63 -1.18 -30.54 3.73
C ASP A 63 -0.45 -31.83 3.32
N VAL A 64 0.62 -32.21 4.02
CA VAL A 64 1.40 -33.40 3.65
C VAL A 64 0.86 -34.64 4.33
N GLU A 65 0.67 -34.57 5.66
CA GLU A 65 0.24 -35.73 6.45
C GLU A 65 -1.28 -35.95 6.44
N LYS A 66 -2.04 -34.98 5.90
CA LYS A 66 -3.52 -35.00 5.83
C LYS A 66 -4.18 -35.25 7.20
N LYS A 67 -3.66 -34.62 8.25
CA LYS A 67 -4.15 -34.72 9.63
C LYS A 67 -4.88 -33.45 10.05
N ASN A 68 -5.89 -33.62 10.92
CA ASN A 68 -6.49 -32.51 11.65
C ASN A 68 -5.59 -32.12 12.82
N VAL A 69 -5.39 -30.82 13.04
CA VAL A 69 -4.52 -30.28 14.08
C VAL A 69 -5.34 -29.39 15.00
N LEU A 70 -5.26 -29.64 16.31
CA LEU A 70 -5.77 -28.75 17.34
C LEU A 70 -4.59 -27.95 17.90
N VAL A 71 -4.67 -26.62 17.81
CA VAL A 71 -3.65 -25.71 18.33
C VAL A 71 -4.17 -25.05 19.60
N HIS A 72 -3.41 -25.15 20.69
CA HIS A 72 -3.69 -24.41 21.91
C HIS A 72 -2.40 -23.98 22.59
N CYS A 73 -2.51 -23.02 23.50
CA CYS A 73 -1.43 -22.64 24.41
C CYS A 73 -1.96 -22.66 25.85
N SER A 74 -1.70 -21.61 26.62
CA SER A 74 -2.27 -21.41 27.96
C SER A 74 -3.72 -20.90 27.84
N ASP A 75 -3.90 -19.67 27.37
CA ASP A 75 -5.24 -19.03 27.26
C ASP A 75 -5.82 -19.04 25.84
N GLY A 76 -4.99 -19.29 24.83
CA GLY A 76 -5.47 -19.49 23.45
C GLY A 76 -5.58 -18.24 22.57
N TRP A 77 -5.24 -17.03 23.06
CA TRP A 77 -5.41 -15.78 22.29
C TRP A 77 -4.09 -15.12 21.83
N ASP A 78 -2.92 -15.61 22.26
CA ASP A 78 -1.60 -15.04 21.88
C ASP A 78 -0.89 -15.95 20.86
N ARG A 79 -0.18 -16.98 21.35
CA ARG A 79 0.62 -17.90 20.53
C ARG A 79 -0.24 -18.72 19.56
N THR A 80 -1.46 -19.06 19.97
CA THR A 80 -2.43 -19.74 19.11
C THR A 80 -2.79 -18.87 17.91
N ALA A 81 -3.12 -17.59 18.13
CA ALA A 81 -3.46 -16.66 17.05
C ALA A 81 -2.28 -16.49 16.07
N GLN A 82 -1.04 -16.37 16.58
CA GLN A 82 0.17 -16.34 15.75
C GLN A 82 0.29 -17.59 14.87
N CYS A 83 0.22 -18.78 15.48
CA CYS A 83 0.40 -20.06 14.79
C CYS A 83 -0.72 -20.30 13.76
N CYS A 84 -1.99 -20.15 14.16
CA CYS A 84 -3.14 -20.36 13.29
C CYS A 84 -3.15 -19.39 12.10
N SER A 85 -2.81 -18.11 12.34
CA SER A 85 -2.75 -17.10 11.27
C SER A 85 -1.65 -17.39 10.26
N LEU A 86 -0.43 -17.67 10.74
CA LEU A 86 0.70 -17.98 9.86
C LEU A 86 0.48 -19.28 9.10
N SER A 87 -0.02 -20.34 9.74
CA SER A 87 -0.36 -21.58 9.05
C SER A 87 -1.42 -21.37 7.98
N SER A 88 -2.42 -20.52 8.25
CA SER A 88 -3.45 -20.17 7.26
C SER A 88 -2.85 -19.47 6.03
N LEU A 89 -1.88 -18.57 6.22
CA LEU A 89 -1.16 -17.91 5.12
C LEU A 89 -0.32 -18.89 4.29
N LEU A 90 0.30 -19.86 4.95
CA LEU A 90 1.06 -20.92 4.29
C LEU A 90 0.15 -21.83 3.47
N LEU A 91 -1.01 -22.21 4.01
CA LEU A 91 -1.93 -23.16 3.39
C LEU A 91 -2.82 -22.55 2.30
N SER A 92 -3.28 -21.32 2.48
CA SER A 92 -4.30 -20.73 1.62
C SER A 92 -3.82 -19.44 0.98
N PRO A 93 -3.74 -19.40 -0.37
CA PRO A 93 -3.40 -18.19 -1.11
C PRO A 93 -4.43 -17.07 -0.95
N TYR A 94 -5.68 -17.39 -0.61
CA TYR A 94 -6.71 -16.39 -0.34
C TYR A 94 -6.23 -15.36 0.68
N TYR A 95 -5.65 -15.83 1.80
CA TYR A 95 -5.16 -14.96 2.87
C TYR A 95 -3.90 -14.14 2.47
N ARG A 96 -3.29 -14.43 1.31
CA ARG A 96 -2.15 -13.67 0.77
C ARG A 96 -2.57 -12.46 -0.08
N SER A 97 -3.87 -12.30 -0.35
CA SER A 97 -4.44 -11.07 -0.91
C SER A 97 -4.67 -10.01 0.17
N ILE A 98 -4.76 -8.72 -0.18
CA ILE A 98 -5.06 -7.63 0.78
C ILE A 98 -6.40 -7.91 1.47
N HIS A 99 -7.41 -8.30 0.68
CA HIS A 99 -8.74 -8.63 1.19
C HIS A 99 -8.71 -9.84 2.12
N GLY A 100 -8.06 -10.93 1.71
CA GLY A 100 -7.97 -12.14 2.52
C GLY A 100 -7.18 -11.90 3.80
N PHE A 101 -6.09 -11.14 3.77
CA PHE A 101 -5.31 -10.80 4.95
C PHE A 101 -6.12 -9.99 5.97
N ARG A 102 -6.94 -9.03 5.49
CA ARG A 102 -7.95 -8.36 6.31
C ARG A 102 -8.86 -9.38 7.00
N MET A 103 -9.44 -10.31 6.23
CA MET A 103 -10.36 -11.31 6.77
C MET A 103 -9.67 -12.26 7.76
N LEU A 104 -8.38 -12.55 7.55
CA LEU A 104 -7.57 -13.33 8.49
C LEU A 104 -7.47 -12.62 9.85
N ILE A 105 -7.19 -11.32 9.85
CA ILE A 105 -7.06 -10.53 11.08
C ILE A 105 -8.41 -10.37 11.79
N GLU A 106 -9.47 -10.04 11.02
CA GLU A 106 -10.84 -9.95 11.55
C GLU A 106 -11.28 -11.26 12.24
N LYS A 107 -10.84 -12.40 11.72
CA LYS A 107 -11.12 -13.71 12.30
C LYS A 107 -10.17 -14.05 13.45
N GLU A 108 -8.90 -14.30 13.16
CA GLU A 108 -7.95 -14.91 14.10
C GLU A 108 -7.53 -14.00 15.26
N TRP A 109 -7.64 -12.69 15.09
CA TRP A 109 -7.17 -11.71 16.08
C TRP A 109 -8.32 -10.97 16.73
N PHE A 110 -9.30 -10.55 15.95
CA PHE A 110 -10.39 -9.71 16.43
C PHE A 110 -11.55 -10.51 17.03
N SER A 111 -12.17 -11.42 16.26
CA SER A 111 -13.30 -12.20 16.79
C SER A 111 -12.86 -13.23 17.83
N PHE A 112 -11.69 -13.86 17.65
CA PHE A 112 -11.12 -14.79 18.63
C PHE A 112 -10.50 -14.12 19.87
N GLY A 113 -10.59 -12.80 20.00
CA GLY A 113 -10.35 -12.09 21.27
C GLY A 113 -8.89 -11.94 21.65
N HIS A 114 -8.00 -11.64 20.70
CA HIS A 114 -6.68 -11.14 21.06
C HIS A 114 -6.81 -9.82 21.83
N LYS A 115 -6.14 -9.75 22.98
CA LYS A 115 -6.26 -8.64 23.94
C LYS A 115 -5.49 -7.39 23.50
N PHE A 116 -5.87 -6.77 22.38
CA PHE A 116 -5.13 -5.65 21.78
C PHE A 116 -4.94 -4.48 22.74
N SER A 117 -5.98 -4.04 23.46
CA SER A 117 -5.85 -2.93 24.40
C SER A 117 -4.84 -3.19 25.53
N ASP A 118 -4.79 -4.42 26.03
CA ASP A 118 -3.81 -4.81 27.06
C ASP A 118 -2.40 -4.99 26.48
N ARG A 119 -2.29 -5.66 25.33
CA ARG A 119 -1.00 -6.02 24.70
C ARG A 119 -0.29 -4.80 24.11
N CYS A 120 -1.05 -3.89 23.48
CA CYS A 120 -0.54 -2.65 22.89
C CYS A 120 -0.53 -1.47 23.87
N GLY A 121 -1.12 -1.62 25.07
CA GLY A 121 -1.09 -0.59 26.11
C GLY A 121 -1.90 0.65 25.79
N HIS A 122 -3.09 0.50 25.18
CA HIS A 122 -3.97 1.63 24.81
C HIS A 122 -4.42 2.43 26.02
N ILE A 123 -4.61 1.75 27.15
CA ILE A 123 -4.93 2.37 28.44
C ILE A 123 -3.70 2.21 29.33
N ARG A 124 -3.12 3.34 29.76
CA ARG A 124 -1.97 3.34 30.66
C ARG A 124 -2.42 2.95 32.07
N THR A 125 -2.16 1.70 32.46
CA THR A 125 -2.28 1.23 33.84
C THR A 125 -0.92 1.32 34.54
N SER A 126 -0.91 1.37 35.87
CA SER A 126 0.33 1.40 36.66
C SER A 126 1.17 0.12 36.50
N ASP A 127 0.52 -1.01 36.21
CA ASP A 127 1.17 -2.29 35.91
C ASP A 127 1.16 -2.58 34.40
N ASN A 128 2.27 -2.28 33.71
CA ASN A 128 2.46 -2.62 32.28
C ASN A 128 2.79 -4.11 32.05
N LYS A 129 2.38 -5.01 32.95
CA LYS A 129 2.76 -6.43 32.93
C LYS A 129 2.10 -7.21 31.79
N GLU A 130 0.97 -6.73 31.28
CA GLU A 130 0.23 -7.35 30.17
C GLU A 130 0.69 -6.91 28.77
N GLN A 131 1.52 -5.85 28.67
CA GLN A 131 2.02 -5.37 27.38
C GLN A 131 3.02 -6.34 26.78
N SER A 132 2.88 -6.63 25.50
CA SER A 132 3.77 -7.55 24.79
C SER A 132 3.59 -7.46 23.27
N PRO A 133 4.67 -7.58 22.48
CA PRO A 133 4.63 -7.39 21.02
C PRO A 133 4.14 -8.63 20.25
N VAL A 134 3.06 -9.27 20.72
CA VAL A 134 2.54 -10.52 20.14
C VAL A 134 2.08 -10.32 18.69
N PHE A 135 1.33 -9.26 18.43
CA PHE A 135 0.87 -8.93 17.08
C PHE A 135 2.05 -8.50 16.18
N LEU A 136 3.01 -7.73 16.71
CA LEU A 136 4.22 -7.38 15.98
C LEU A 136 5.01 -8.63 15.54
N GLN A 137 5.18 -9.63 16.41
CA GLN A 137 5.84 -10.89 16.02
C GLN A 137 5.10 -11.62 14.89
N PHE A 138 3.77 -11.56 14.88
CA PHE A 138 2.99 -12.07 13.75
C PHE A 138 3.27 -11.29 12.48
N ILE A 139 3.19 -9.96 12.53
CA ILE A 139 3.46 -9.08 11.38
C ILE A 139 4.87 -9.28 10.83
N GLU A 140 5.87 -9.41 11.70
CA GLU A 140 7.24 -9.72 11.28
C GLU A 140 7.36 -11.14 10.72
N GLY A 141 6.67 -12.12 11.29
CA GLY A 141 6.57 -13.46 10.69
C GLY A 141 6.03 -13.40 9.25
N VAL A 142 5.01 -12.58 8.99
CA VAL A 142 4.50 -12.34 7.64
C VAL A 142 5.55 -11.64 6.78
N TRP A 143 6.23 -10.62 7.30
CA TRP A 143 7.30 -9.95 6.58
C TRP A 143 8.43 -10.93 6.18
N GLN A 144 8.88 -11.82 7.06
CA GLN A 144 9.84 -12.87 6.72
C GLN A 144 9.34 -13.74 5.55
N LEU A 145 8.06 -14.10 5.54
CA LEU A 145 7.47 -14.85 4.43
C LEU A 145 7.45 -14.04 3.12
N THR A 146 7.20 -12.73 3.17
CA THR A 146 7.31 -11.87 1.98
C THR A 146 8.73 -11.78 1.44
N GLN A 147 9.75 -11.84 2.33
CA GLN A 147 11.16 -11.88 1.93
C GLN A 147 11.53 -13.21 1.27
N LEU A 148 10.97 -14.33 1.76
CA LEU A 148 11.19 -15.67 1.21
C LEU A 148 10.42 -15.90 -0.10
N TYR A 149 9.23 -15.31 -0.24
CA TYR A 149 8.35 -15.45 -1.40
C TYR A 149 7.90 -14.09 -1.95
N PRO A 150 8.77 -13.35 -2.66
CA PRO A 150 8.51 -11.97 -3.09
C PRO A 150 7.30 -11.80 -4.02
N THR A 151 6.86 -12.86 -4.70
CA THR A 151 5.74 -12.82 -5.66
C THR A 151 4.43 -13.38 -5.11
N ALA A 152 4.46 -13.93 -3.89
CA ALA A 152 3.35 -14.73 -3.34
C ALA A 152 2.27 -13.92 -2.62
N PHE A 153 2.59 -12.68 -2.21
CA PHE A 153 1.71 -11.80 -1.43
C PHE A 153 1.33 -10.57 -2.25
N GLU A 154 0.05 -10.20 -2.23
CA GLU A 154 -0.47 -9.02 -2.93
C GLU A 154 -0.05 -7.72 -2.26
N PHE A 155 0.17 -7.74 -0.95
CA PHE A 155 0.56 -6.58 -0.19
C PHE A 155 2.07 -6.45 -0.05
N ASN A 156 2.53 -5.21 0.10
CA ASN A 156 3.93 -4.86 0.29
C ASN A 156 4.28 -4.63 1.78
N GLU A 157 5.54 -4.28 2.04
CA GLU A 157 6.03 -4.00 3.39
C GLU A 157 5.34 -2.80 4.05
N ARG A 158 5.00 -1.75 3.27
CA ARG A 158 4.32 -0.54 3.77
C ARG A 158 2.95 -0.87 4.37
N PHE A 159 2.25 -1.86 3.80
CA PHE A 159 0.99 -2.35 4.37
C PHE A 159 1.17 -2.95 5.77
N LEU A 160 2.17 -3.83 5.93
CA LEU A 160 2.49 -4.45 7.22
C LEU A 160 2.91 -3.41 8.27
N MET A 161 3.74 -2.43 7.85
CA MET A 161 4.14 -1.32 8.71
C MET A 161 2.96 -0.45 9.13
N SER A 162 2.08 -0.09 8.19
CA SER A 162 0.88 0.69 8.44
C SER A 162 -0.05 -0.02 9.42
N LEU A 163 -0.24 -1.33 9.25
CA LEU A 163 -1.08 -2.14 10.13
C LEU A 163 -0.54 -2.16 11.57
N HIS A 164 0.78 -2.30 11.72
CA HIS A 164 1.43 -2.18 13.03
C HIS A 164 1.19 -0.78 13.65
N ASP A 165 1.39 0.29 12.89
CA ASP A 165 1.25 1.66 13.42
C ASP A 165 -0.17 1.92 13.92
N HIS A 166 -1.17 1.47 13.17
CA HIS A 166 -2.58 1.63 13.55
C HIS A 166 -3.06 0.67 14.65
N SER A 167 -2.28 -0.37 14.96
CA SER A 167 -2.50 -1.19 16.16
C SER A 167 -2.15 -0.44 17.46
N HIS A 168 -1.29 0.59 17.37
CA HIS A 168 -0.89 1.42 18.51
C HIS A 168 -1.53 2.82 18.50
N SER A 169 -1.80 3.41 17.32
CA SER A 169 -2.26 4.80 17.21
C SER A 169 -3.68 5.03 17.75
N CYS A 170 -4.50 3.98 17.82
CA CYS A 170 -5.93 4.06 18.18
C CYS A 170 -6.75 5.01 17.28
N GLN A 171 -6.24 5.36 16.09
CA GLN A 171 -6.95 6.24 15.14
C GLN A 171 -8.23 5.58 14.59
N TYR A 172 -8.23 4.25 14.49
CA TYR A 172 -9.35 3.45 14.01
C TYR A 172 -9.85 2.51 15.10
N GLY A 173 -11.14 2.15 15.03
CA GLY A 173 -11.77 1.30 16.05
C GLY A 173 -11.34 -0.15 16.05
N ASN A 174 -10.78 -0.66 14.94
CA ASN A 174 -10.53 -2.09 14.73
C ASN A 174 -9.72 -2.75 15.86
N PHE A 175 -8.75 -2.04 16.41
CA PHE A 175 -7.84 -2.56 17.43
C PHE A 175 -8.27 -2.25 18.87
N ILE A 176 -9.37 -1.53 19.06
CA ILE A 176 -9.84 -1.13 20.40
C ILE A 176 -10.53 -2.32 21.10
N GLY A 177 -10.33 -2.45 22.41
CA GLY A 177 -10.90 -3.51 23.24
C GLY A 177 -10.08 -4.80 23.23
N ASN A 178 -10.44 -5.74 24.12
CA ASN A 178 -9.75 -7.01 24.27
C ASN A 178 -10.51 -8.20 23.68
N CYS A 179 -11.80 -8.03 23.39
CA CYS A 179 -12.63 -9.04 22.75
C CYS A 179 -13.79 -8.42 21.95
N GLU A 180 -14.51 -9.26 21.19
CA GLU A 180 -15.68 -8.82 20.42
C GLU A 180 -16.77 -8.22 21.31
N LYS A 181 -17.00 -8.81 22.49
CA LYS A 181 -17.95 -8.28 23.47
C LYS A 181 -17.61 -6.85 23.89
N ASP A 182 -16.35 -6.56 24.22
CA ASP A 182 -15.93 -5.21 24.60
C ASP A 182 -16.21 -4.20 23.48
N ARG A 183 -16.00 -4.59 22.22
CA ARG A 183 -16.22 -3.70 21.07
C ARG A 183 -17.69 -3.41 20.82
N LEU A 184 -18.56 -4.38 21.09
CA LEU A 184 -20.01 -4.18 21.08
C LEU A 184 -20.43 -3.23 22.20
N ASP A 185 -19.96 -3.49 23.43
CA ASP A 185 -20.29 -2.67 24.60
C ASP A 185 -19.80 -1.21 24.44
N LEU A 186 -18.67 -1.00 23.77
CA LEU A 186 -18.12 0.33 23.45
C LEU A 186 -18.81 1.03 22.26
N GLY A 187 -19.63 0.32 21.48
CA GLY A 187 -20.25 0.84 20.26
C GLY A 187 -19.23 1.20 19.17
N VAL A 188 -18.14 0.43 19.05
CA VAL A 188 -17.00 0.78 18.18
C VAL A 188 -17.44 0.94 16.71
N LYS A 189 -18.31 0.07 16.22
CA LYS A 189 -18.79 0.10 14.82
C LYS A 189 -19.53 1.39 14.47
N ASP A 190 -20.27 1.95 15.43
CA ASP A 190 -21.10 3.14 15.22
C ASP A 190 -20.34 4.44 15.50
N ARG A 191 -19.30 4.37 16.35
CA ARG A 191 -18.61 5.56 16.88
C ARG A 191 -17.24 5.81 16.25
N THR A 192 -16.73 4.90 15.44
CA THR A 192 -15.36 4.97 14.90
C THR A 192 -15.30 4.56 13.44
N TYR A 193 -14.20 4.94 12.77
CA TYR A 193 -13.92 4.50 11.41
C TYR A 193 -13.12 3.21 11.38
N SER A 194 -13.27 2.45 10.29
CA SER A 194 -12.48 1.26 10.06
C SER A 194 -11.18 1.57 9.32
N TYR A 195 -10.06 1.02 9.83
CA TYR A 195 -8.76 1.01 9.18
C TYR A 195 -8.82 0.41 7.77
N TRP A 196 -9.66 -0.61 7.57
CA TRP A 196 -9.78 -1.26 6.26
C TRP A 196 -10.35 -0.35 5.18
N ASN A 197 -11.17 0.65 5.55
CA ASN A 197 -11.65 1.64 4.59
C ASN A 197 -10.50 2.55 4.12
N TYR A 198 -9.61 2.93 5.03
CA TYR A 198 -8.40 3.66 4.69
C TYR A 198 -7.47 2.85 3.78
N VAL A 199 -7.28 1.56 4.06
CA VAL A 199 -6.51 0.65 3.19
C VAL A 199 -7.13 0.58 1.79
N LEU A 200 -8.45 0.44 1.69
CA LEU A 200 -9.14 0.33 0.41
C LEU A 200 -8.99 1.60 -0.43
N GLN A 201 -9.04 2.78 0.19
CA GLN A 201 -8.83 4.06 -0.49
C GLN A 201 -7.40 4.23 -1.00
N ASN A 202 -6.42 3.62 -0.34
CA ASN A 202 -5.00 3.75 -0.65
C ASN A 202 -4.40 2.41 -1.12
N VAL A 203 -5.18 1.56 -1.79
CA VAL A 203 -4.77 0.17 -2.08
C VAL A 203 -3.51 0.10 -2.96
N ASN A 204 -3.31 1.10 -3.83
CA ASN A 204 -2.15 1.17 -4.72
C ASN A 204 -0.84 1.31 -3.93
N ASP A 205 -0.84 2.11 -2.85
CA ASP A 205 0.31 2.30 -1.97
C ASP A 205 0.71 1.02 -1.22
N PHE A 206 -0.24 0.10 -1.08
CA PHE A 206 -0.09 -1.14 -0.34
C PHE A 206 0.15 -2.36 -1.23
N ARG A 207 0.05 -2.20 -2.55
CA ARG A 207 0.18 -3.30 -3.50
C ARG A 207 1.64 -3.63 -3.77
N ASN A 208 1.93 -4.93 -3.84
CA ASN A 208 3.21 -5.45 -4.29
C ASN A 208 3.21 -5.55 -5.83
N PRO A 209 4.10 -4.82 -6.52
CA PRO A 209 4.16 -4.86 -7.99
C PRO A 209 4.63 -6.21 -8.54
N LEU A 210 5.31 -7.03 -7.74
CA LEU A 210 5.78 -8.37 -8.13
C LEU A 210 4.73 -9.47 -7.91
N PHE A 211 3.57 -9.12 -7.34
CA PHE A 211 2.53 -10.09 -7.04
C PHE A 211 2.02 -10.78 -8.30
N ARG A 212 1.99 -12.11 -8.29
CA ARG A 212 1.45 -12.93 -9.38
C ARG A 212 0.12 -13.56 -8.95
N PRO A 213 -1.01 -13.20 -9.58
CA PRO A 213 -2.30 -13.82 -9.30
C PRO A 213 -2.29 -15.33 -9.58
N GLN A 214 -3.10 -16.06 -8.84
CA GLN A 214 -3.08 -17.52 -8.77
C GLN A 214 -3.45 -18.25 -10.07
N SER A 215 -3.92 -17.57 -11.11
CA SER A 215 -4.17 -18.19 -12.42
C SER A 215 -2.91 -18.71 -13.11
N SER A 216 -1.70 -18.41 -12.61
CA SER A 216 -0.44 -18.72 -13.28
C SER A 216 0.23 -20.04 -12.87
N TYR A 217 -0.03 -20.61 -11.67
CA TYR A 217 0.56 -21.90 -11.26
C TYR A 217 -0.38 -22.68 -10.34
N ALA A 218 -0.53 -23.98 -10.63
CA ALA A 218 -1.42 -24.89 -9.92
C ALA A 218 -0.90 -25.18 -8.51
N SER A 219 -1.67 -24.77 -7.51
CA SER A 219 -1.56 -25.14 -6.08
C SER A 219 -0.22 -24.85 -5.42
N GLU A 220 -0.10 -23.77 -4.63
CA GLU A 220 1.13 -23.54 -3.86
C GLU A 220 0.84 -23.23 -2.40
N VAL A 221 0.64 -24.30 -1.62
CA VAL A 221 0.94 -24.27 -0.19
C VAL A 221 2.41 -23.89 -0.03
N LEU A 222 2.69 -22.85 0.75
CA LEU A 222 4.05 -22.41 1.02
C LEU A 222 4.62 -23.24 2.17
N LEU A 223 5.68 -24.02 1.91
CA LEU A 223 6.38 -24.80 2.92
C LEU A 223 7.87 -24.43 2.94
N PRO A 224 8.23 -23.25 3.50
CA PRO A 224 9.61 -22.84 3.57
C PRO A 224 10.41 -23.72 4.53
N THR A 225 11.69 -23.91 4.22
CA THR A 225 12.68 -24.43 5.17
C THR A 225 13.40 -23.24 5.80
N ILE A 226 13.26 -23.06 7.11
CA ILE A 226 13.84 -21.91 7.82
C ILE A 226 15.17 -22.30 8.44
N PHE A 227 16.22 -21.60 8.04
CA PHE A 227 17.52 -21.62 8.71
C PHE A 227 17.79 -20.27 9.37
N PRO A 228 18.56 -20.19 10.47
CA PRO A 228 18.89 -18.91 11.11
C PRO A 228 19.45 -17.86 10.13
N GLN A 229 20.23 -18.29 9.13
CA GLN A 229 20.83 -17.42 8.11
C GLN A 229 19.82 -16.87 7.10
N THR A 230 18.63 -17.45 7.01
CA THR A 230 17.57 -17.01 6.08
C THR A 230 16.71 -15.90 6.67
N LEU A 231 16.65 -15.79 8.01
CA LEU A 231 15.89 -14.75 8.69
C LEU A 231 16.67 -13.45 8.67
N LYS A 232 16.03 -12.39 8.20
CA LYS A 232 16.63 -11.06 8.13
C LYS A 232 16.18 -10.23 9.32
N PHE A 233 17.01 -9.31 9.79
CA PHE A 233 16.57 -8.30 10.74
C PHE A 233 15.75 -7.22 10.00
N TRP A 234 14.57 -6.88 10.53
CA TRP A 234 13.66 -5.94 9.87
C TRP A 234 14.07 -4.49 10.13
N LEU A 235 15.08 -4.01 9.40
CA LEU A 235 15.63 -2.67 9.57
C LEU A 235 14.57 -1.56 9.47
N ASN A 236 13.69 -1.64 8.47
CA ASN A 236 12.62 -0.65 8.28
C ASN A 236 11.59 -0.66 9.41
N MET A 237 11.51 -1.69 10.25
CA MET A 237 10.65 -1.70 11.43
C MET A 237 11.33 -1.01 12.61
N TYR A 238 12.58 -1.38 12.90
CA TYR A 238 13.26 -0.98 14.13
C TYR A 238 14.06 0.30 14.01
N HIS A 239 14.51 0.69 12.81
CA HIS A 239 15.29 1.92 12.56
C HIS A 239 14.44 3.06 11.96
N ARG A 240 13.10 2.99 12.05
CA ARG A 240 12.21 4.02 11.48
C ARG A 240 12.52 5.43 11.95
N PHE A 241 12.83 5.54 13.24
CA PHE A 241 13.07 6.79 13.94
C PHE A 241 14.55 7.11 14.08
N ASP A 242 15.43 6.29 13.48
CA ASP A 242 16.86 6.59 13.46
C ASP A 242 17.12 7.82 12.58
N SER A 243 17.82 8.79 13.15
CA SER A 243 18.31 10.01 12.48
C SER A 243 19.55 9.75 11.62
N GLY A 244 20.08 8.52 11.60
CA GLY A 244 21.27 8.12 10.87
C GLY A 244 21.23 8.36 9.34
N LEU A 245 22.43 8.52 8.78
CA LEU A 245 22.75 8.85 7.38
C LEU A 245 22.64 7.67 6.40
N LEU A 246 22.19 6.48 6.84
CA LEU A 246 22.07 5.32 5.96
C LEU A 246 21.03 5.58 4.88
N PRO A 247 21.27 5.17 3.61
CA PRO A 247 20.28 5.27 2.56
C PRO A 247 19.00 4.54 2.98
N LYS A 248 17.95 5.31 3.26
CA LYS A 248 16.60 4.81 3.57
C LYS A 248 15.86 4.35 2.31
N GLU A 249 16.55 4.36 1.17
CA GLU A 249 15.98 3.94 -0.11
C GLU A 249 15.78 2.43 -0.11
N ASN A 250 14.56 2.04 0.25
CA ASN A 250 14.09 0.68 0.12
C ASN A 250 14.00 0.33 -1.36
N THR A 251 14.74 -0.69 -1.79
CA THR A 251 14.72 -1.20 -3.17
C THR A 251 13.31 -1.57 -3.64
N ALA A 252 12.42 -1.98 -2.72
CA ALA A 252 11.02 -2.24 -3.02
C ALA A 252 10.22 -0.97 -3.36
N ASN A 253 10.52 0.16 -2.71
CA ASN A 253 9.90 1.45 -3.04
C ASN A 253 10.38 1.92 -4.41
N THR A 254 11.69 1.87 -4.66
CA THR A 254 12.26 2.18 -5.98
C THR A 254 11.63 1.33 -7.07
N LEU A 255 11.47 0.02 -6.84
CA LEU A 255 10.82 -0.88 -7.78
C LEU A 255 9.35 -0.50 -8.04
N THR A 256 8.61 -0.13 -7.00
CA THR A 256 7.21 0.33 -7.14
C THR A 256 7.14 1.57 -8.02
N HIS A 257 7.98 2.58 -7.74
CA HIS A 257 8.08 3.80 -8.56
C HIS A 257 8.47 3.51 -10.02
N LEU A 258 9.40 2.58 -10.25
CA LEU A 258 9.80 2.18 -11.62
C LEU A 258 8.66 1.49 -12.36
N VAL A 259 7.88 0.66 -11.69
CA VAL A 259 6.72 -0.01 -12.27
C VAL A 259 5.64 1.01 -12.61
N ASP A 260 5.31 1.93 -11.70
CA ASP A 260 4.35 3.02 -11.95
C ASP A 260 4.78 3.89 -13.13
N HIS A 261 6.07 4.25 -13.19
CA HIS A 261 6.65 5.00 -14.30
C HIS A 261 6.55 4.23 -15.63
N THR A 262 6.79 2.92 -15.61
CA THR A 262 6.68 2.08 -16.81
C THR A 262 5.24 1.98 -17.30
N ILE A 263 4.27 1.89 -16.38
CA ILE A 263 2.84 1.87 -16.70
C ILE A 263 2.43 3.22 -17.32
N ALA A 264 2.83 4.33 -16.70
CA ALA A 264 2.54 5.67 -17.21
C ALA A 264 3.10 5.90 -18.62
N LEU A 265 4.35 5.45 -18.87
CA LEU A 265 4.96 5.51 -20.20
C LEU A 265 4.21 4.63 -21.22
N SER A 266 3.77 3.44 -20.82
CA SER A 266 2.99 2.54 -21.69
C SER A 266 1.64 3.14 -22.06
N ASP A 267 0.94 3.75 -21.11
CA ASP A 267 -0.32 4.45 -21.37
C ASP A 267 -0.13 5.67 -22.27
N HIS A 268 0.96 6.41 -22.07
CA HIS A 268 1.33 7.52 -22.96
C HIS A 268 1.63 7.03 -24.39
N ALA A 269 2.37 5.93 -24.54
CA ALA A 269 2.60 5.32 -25.86
C ALA A 269 1.28 4.91 -26.54
N ARG A 270 0.33 4.32 -25.77
CA ARG A 270 -1.00 3.96 -26.28
C ARG A 270 -1.81 5.19 -26.71
N LEU A 271 -1.71 6.29 -25.97
CA LEU A 271 -2.33 7.56 -26.33
C LEU A 271 -1.77 8.10 -27.66
N LEU A 272 -0.45 8.10 -27.81
CA LEU A 272 0.22 8.52 -29.04
C LEU A 272 -0.16 7.63 -30.23
N GLU A 273 -0.23 6.31 -30.05
CA GLU A 273 -0.69 5.37 -31.09
C GLU A 273 -2.13 5.66 -31.54
N LYS A 274 -3.03 5.92 -30.58
CA LYS A 274 -4.41 6.32 -30.88
C LYS A 274 -4.43 7.62 -31.70
N ARG A 275 -3.61 8.59 -31.33
CA ARG A 275 -3.55 9.89 -32.02
C ARG A 275 -2.98 9.79 -33.43
N ILE A 276 -1.93 9.00 -33.63
CA ILE A 276 -1.39 8.71 -34.98
C ILE A 276 -2.48 8.10 -35.86
N ARG A 277 -3.32 7.22 -35.30
CA ARG A 277 -4.45 6.61 -36.03
C ARG A 277 -5.52 7.64 -36.42
N GLU A 278 -5.88 8.54 -35.51
CA GLU A 278 -6.82 9.65 -35.78
C GLU A 278 -6.29 10.59 -36.87
N LEU A 279 -5.01 10.99 -36.78
CA LEU A 279 -4.38 11.84 -37.79
C LEU A 279 -4.33 11.16 -39.15
N ARG A 280 -3.98 9.87 -39.22
CA ARG A 280 -4.02 9.10 -40.47
C ARG A 280 -5.42 9.09 -41.09
N PHE A 281 -6.46 8.88 -40.29
CA PHE A 281 -7.85 8.92 -40.76
C PHE A 281 -8.24 10.30 -41.30
N SER A 282 -7.84 11.39 -40.63
CA SER A 282 -8.07 12.76 -41.12
C SER A 282 -7.31 13.06 -42.41
N LEU A 283 -6.08 12.55 -42.57
CA LEU A 283 -5.32 12.68 -43.82
C LEU A 283 -5.93 11.87 -44.97
N GLU A 284 -6.42 10.66 -44.71
CA GLU A 284 -7.05 9.81 -45.73
C GLU A 284 -8.40 10.38 -46.21
N ASN A 285 -9.16 11.05 -45.33
CA ASN A 285 -10.45 11.67 -45.67
C ASN A 285 -10.33 13.13 -46.15
N GLY A 286 -9.16 13.76 -45.98
CA GLY A 286 -8.90 15.15 -46.40
C GLY A 286 -8.58 15.35 -47.88
N VAL A 287 -8.55 14.28 -48.69
CA VAL A 287 -8.22 14.34 -50.14
C VAL A 287 -9.48 14.30 -51.02
N THR A 288 -10.50 15.10 -50.70
CA THR A 288 -11.55 15.46 -51.67
C THR A 288 -11.60 16.97 -51.81
N THR A 289 -10.83 17.49 -52.77
CA THR A 289 -11.03 18.84 -53.30
C THR A 289 -12.32 18.89 -54.12
N PRO A 290 -13.07 20.00 -54.04
CA PRO A 290 -13.69 20.55 -55.24
C PRO A 290 -13.08 21.92 -55.53
N THR A 291 -12.41 21.99 -56.66
CA THR A 291 -12.11 23.21 -57.42
C THR A 291 -13.41 23.91 -57.84
N SER A 292 -13.55 25.21 -57.56
CA SER A 292 -13.96 26.25 -58.53
C SER A 292 -13.88 27.65 -57.90
N ASN A 293 -13.37 28.57 -58.72
CA ASN A 293 -13.18 30.01 -58.49
C ASN A 293 -14.48 30.81 -58.64
N GLU A 294 -14.34 32.13 -58.41
CA GLU A 294 -15.22 33.28 -58.78
C GLU A 294 -16.22 33.68 -57.68
N ASP A 295 -16.26 34.90 -57.12
CA ASP A 295 -15.92 36.23 -57.63
C ASP A 295 -15.51 37.26 -56.56
N ILE A 296 -14.70 38.23 -56.99
CA ILE A 296 -14.36 39.51 -56.33
C ILE A 296 -15.25 40.61 -56.94
N ASN A 297 -15.80 41.50 -56.11
CA ASN A 297 -15.87 42.98 -56.27
C ASN A 297 -16.76 43.60 -55.16
N GLU A 298 -16.22 44.42 -54.24
CA GLU A 298 -16.05 45.90 -54.29
C GLU A 298 -17.40 46.65 -54.03
N LEU A 299 -17.62 47.62 -53.10
CA LEU A 299 -16.85 48.77 -52.58
C LEU A 299 -17.45 49.36 -51.27
N GLN A 300 -16.57 49.96 -50.43
CA GLN A 300 -16.70 51.21 -49.62
C GLN A 300 -17.81 51.30 -48.53
N GLU A 301 -17.62 51.83 -47.31
CA GLU A 301 -17.02 53.13 -46.96
C GLU A 301 -16.85 53.30 -45.41
N ASN A 302 -15.69 53.86 -45.01
CA ASN A 302 -15.35 54.74 -43.86
C ASN A 302 -16.13 54.70 -42.51
N GLN A 303 -15.38 54.61 -41.39
CA GLN A 303 -14.95 55.75 -40.54
C GLN A 303 -14.25 55.27 -39.24
N ASN A 304 -12.97 55.65 -39.05
CA ASN A 304 -12.31 55.75 -37.73
C ASN A 304 -12.69 57.10 -37.08
N PRO A 305 -12.47 57.32 -35.76
CA PRO A 305 -11.20 57.93 -35.33
C PRO A 305 -10.61 57.48 -33.97
N THR A 306 -9.30 57.18 -33.99
CA THR A 306 -8.20 57.69 -33.12
C THR A 306 -8.41 58.09 -31.66
N SER A 307 -7.53 57.58 -30.77
CA SER A 307 -6.46 58.36 -30.06
C SER A 307 -5.64 57.39 -29.17
N SER A 308 -4.42 56.97 -29.55
CA SER A 308 -3.12 57.55 -29.15
C SER A 308 -2.95 57.82 -27.65
N ILE A 309 -2.04 57.10 -26.98
CA ILE A 309 -0.77 57.63 -26.41
C ILE A 309 0.03 56.47 -25.77
N GLU A 310 1.34 56.60 -25.90
CA GLU A 310 2.44 55.66 -25.71
C GLU A 310 2.89 55.45 -24.24
N HIS A 311 3.71 54.39 -24.04
CA HIS A 311 4.91 54.29 -23.17
C HIS A 311 4.74 54.50 -21.63
N ASP A 312 5.47 53.89 -20.70
CA ASP A 312 6.58 52.94 -20.64
C ASP A 312 6.72 52.51 -19.14
N SER A 313 7.51 51.46 -18.93
CA SER A 313 8.14 50.90 -17.72
C SER A 313 8.21 51.69 -16.39
N GLY A 314 8.25 50.97 -15.27
CA GLY A 314 8.86 51.48 -14.02
C GLY A 314 8.33 50.90 -12.69
N SER A 315 9.09 49.94 -12.16
CA SER A 315 9.24 49.46 -10.78
C SER A 315 8.83 50.37 -9.59
N SER A 316 8.29 49.75 -8.53
CA SER A 316 8.84 49.70 -7.14
C SER A 316 7.78 49.80 -6.03
N GLU A 317 7.81 48.79 -5.15
CA GLU A 317 7.62 48.78 -3.68
C GLU A 317 6.86 49.93 -2.98
N ASN A 318 5.77 49.63 -2.24
CA ASN A 318 5.75 49.49 -0.76
C ASN A 318 4.36 49.68 -0.11
N GLU A 319 4.19 48.92 0.98
CA GLU A 319 3.39 49.18 2.19
C GLU A 319 1.84 49.09 2.22
N LEU A 320 1.41 48.02 2.90
CA LEU A 320 0.51 47.99 4.08
C LEU A 320 -0.61 49.05 4.20
N ASN A 321 -1.86 48.58 4.27
CA ASN A 321 -2.72 48.84 5.44
C ASN A 321 -3.95 47.90 5.51
N GLN A 322 -4.24 47.47 6.74
CA GLN A 322 -5.38 46.66 7.16
C GLN A 322 -6.65 47.52 7.35
N THR A 323 -7.75 46.80 7.66
CA THR A 323 -9.11 47.19 8.13
C THR A 323 -10.16 47.20 6.99
N THR A 324 -11.33 46.55 7.08
CA THR A 324 -12.17 46.12 8.22
C THR A 324 -13.20 45.07 7.76
N ALA A 325 -13.81 44.40 8.74
CA ALA A 325 -14.78 43.30 8.69
C ALA A 325 -16.06 43.49 7.85
N GLU A 326 -16.66 42.40 7.36
CA GLU A 326 -17.94 41.83 7.86
C GLU A 326 -18.53 40.70 6.96
N SER A 327 -19.19 39.74 7.62
CA SER A 327 -20.33 38.91 7.17
C SER A 327 -20.15 37.58 6.38
N ASN A 328 -20.23 36.46 7.14
CA ASN A 328 -21.08 35.24 7.01
C ASN A 328 -21.38 34.50 5.66
N PRO A 329 -21.75 33.19 5.71
CA PRO A 329 -21.41 32.15 4.72
C PRO A 329 -22.56 31.70 3.79
N PRO A 330 -22.30 30.78 2.84
CA PRO A 330 -23.30 29.79 2.39
C PRO A 330 -22.74 28.35 2.45
N LYS A 331 -23.41 27.42 3.16
CA LYS A 331 -24.50 26.52 2.72
C LYS A 331 -24.07 25.36 1.82
N SER A 332 -23.99 24.18 2.46
CA SER A 332 -24.53 22.88 2.04
C SER A 332 -24.59 22.54 0.55
N ASN A 333 -23.91 21.45 0.17
CA ASN A 333 -24.39 20.59 -0.91
C ASN A 333 -24.53 19.15 -0.45
N GLN A 334 -25.78 18.71 -0.56
CA GLN A 334 -26.31 17.38 -0.32
C GLN A 334 -25.78 16.43 -1.40
N HIS A 335 -24.87 15.50 -1.06
CA HIS A 335 -24.61 14.34 -1.93
C HIS A 335 -24.00 13.14 -1.19
N LEU A 336 -24.47 12.83 0.03
CA LEU A 336 -24.09 11.61 0.76
C LEU A 336 -25.28 11.06 1.54
N GLN A 337 -26.25 10.49 0.83
CA GLN A 337 -27.36 9.74 1.45
C GLN A 337 -27.69 8.41 0.75
N LEU A 338 -26.83 7.88 -0.14
CA LEU A 338 -27.19 6.72 -0.96
C LEU A 338 -26.22 5.53 -0.93
N LEU A 339 -25.47 5.36 0.18
CA LEU A 339 -24.62 4.18 0.38
C LEU A 339 -24.79 3.46 1.74
N ASN A 340 -25.78 3.85 2.55
CA ASN A 340 -26.05 3.23 3.86
C ASN A 340 -27.19 2.20 3.86
N SER A 341 -27.51 1.60 2.70
CA SER A 341 -28.61 0.62 2.61
C SER A 341 -28.20 -0.64 1.88
N LEU A 342 -27.13 -1.28 2.33
CA LEU A 342 -26.85 -2.70 2.06
C LEU A 342 -26.09 -3.29 3.26
N SER A 343 -26.76 -3.36 4.41
CA SER A 343 -26.30 -4.12 5.58
C SER A 343 -27.48 -4.86 6.19
N ASP A 344 -27.94 -5.89 5.49
CA ASP A 344 -28.80 -6.95 6.04
C ASP A 344 -28.63 -8.17 5.15
N VAL A 345 -27.83 -9.16 5.56
CA VAL A 345 -28.24 -10.57 5.56
C VAL A 345 -27.41 -11.34 6.59
N GLU A 346 -28.15 -12.04 7.44
CA GLU A 346 -27.73 -12.89 8.55
C GLU A 346 -26.87 -14.11 8.16
N SER A 347 -26.17 -14.57 9.19
CA SER A 347 -25.64 -15.91 9.39
C SER A 347 -26.59 -17.04 8.98
N GLY A 348 -26.14 -17.91 8.06
CA GLY A 348 -26.76 -19.20 7.78
C GLY A 348 -25.81 -20.10 6.98
N ILE A 349 -25.37 -21.21 7.57
CA ILE A 349 -24.65 -22.28 6.87
C ILE A 349 -25.68 -23.06 6.03
N SER A 350 -25.54 -23.02 4.71
CA SER A 350 -26.06 -24.07 3.81
C SER A 350 -25.13 -24.24 2.62
N SER A 351 -24.67 -25.48 2.43
CA SER A 351 -23.99 -25.98 1.25
C SER A 351 -24.87 -25.87 -0.01
N ASP A 352 -24.22 -25.71 -1.16
CA ASP A 352 -24.78 -25.65 -2.52
C ASP A 352 -25.26 -24.29 -3.02
N TYR A 353 -24.32 -23.41 -3.35
CA TYR A 353 -24.45 -22.51 -4.51
C TYR A 353 -23.07 -22.25 -5.11
N SER A 354 -22.86 -22.69 -6.36
CA SER A 354 -21.72 -22.28 -7.19
C SER A 354 -22.14 -21.09 -8.07
N PRO A 355 -21.65 -19.87 -7.84
CA PRO A 355 -21.79 -18.80 -8.81
C PRO A 355 -20.57 -18.82 -9.73
N LYS A 356 -20.81 -19.09 -11.01
CA LYS A 356 -19.84 -18.86 -12.09
C LYS A 356 -19.40 -17.39 -12.06
N MET A 357 -18.17 -17.12 -11.65
CA MET A 357 -17.61 -15.77 -11.71
C MET A 357 -17.39 -15.35 -13.16
N LYS A 358 -18.01 -14.24 -13.56
CA LYS A 358 -17.50 -13.42 -14.67
C LYS A 358 -16.26 -12.68 -14.17
N PRO A 359 -15.20 -12.56 -14.97
CA PRO A 359 -13.99 -11.83 -14.57
C PRO A 359 -14.32 -10.35 -14.34
N PHE A 360 -13.91 -9.86 -13.17
CA PHE A 360 -14.05 -8.47 -12.75
C PHE A 360 -12.97 -7.65 -13.47
N SER A 361 -13.38 -6.79 -14.40
CA SER A 361 -12.50 -5.82 -15.04
C SER A 361 -12.48 -4.55 -14.18
N PRO A 362 -11.32 -3.95 -13.88
CA PRO A 362 -11.26 -2.70 -13.14
C PRO A 362 -11.81 -1.59 -14.03
N SER A 363 -13.06 -1.19 -13.80
CA SER A 363 -13.63 0.02 -14.36
C SER A 363 -13.00 1.21 -13.67
N PHE A 364 -11.90 1.70 -14.24
CA PHE A 364 -11.64 3.14 -14.27
C PHE A 364 -12.95 3.81 -14.73
N ILE A 365 -13.32 4.92 -14.10
CA ILE A 365 -14.20 5.89 -14.73
C ILE A 365 -13.40 6.44 -15.91
N LEU A 366 -13.44 5.71 -17.02
CA LEU A 366 -13.31 6.26 -18.35
C LEU A 366 -14.38 7.36 -18.43
N PRO A 367 -14.05 8.59 -18.87
CA PRO A 367 -15.10 9.41 -19.44
C PRO A 367 -15.76 8.54 -20.51
N HIS A 368 -17.08 8.38 -20.38
CA HIS A 368 -17.95 7.55 -21.19
C HIS A 368 -17.30 7.06 -22.50
N GLN A 369 -17.26 5.73 -22.67
CA GLN A 369 -17.43 5.16 -23.99
C GLN A 369 -18.78 5.65 -24.53
N SER A 370 -18.81 6.85 -25.11
CA SER A 370 -19.81 7.19 -26.10
C SER A 370 -19.52 6.27 -27.27
N SER A 371 -20.45 5.34 -27.47
CA SER A 371 -20.76 4.74 -28.75
C SER A 371 -20.35 5.66 -29.90
N LEU A 372 -19.62 5.06 -30.85
CA LEU A 372 -19.39 5.52 -32.21
C LEU A 372 -20.40 6.58 -32.68
N GLU A 373 -20.05 7.85 -32.53
CA GLU A 373 -20.46 8.88 -33.46
C GLU A 373 -19.19 9.39 -34.12
N ILE A 374 -18.90 8.79 -35.27
CA ILE A 374 -17.94 9.29 -36.26
C ILE A 374 -18.54 10.61 -36.75
N ASN A 375 -18.24 11.75 -36.13
CA ASN A 375 -18.55 13.06 -36.74
C ASN A 375 -17.72 14.25 -36.24
N ASP A 376 -16.95 14.15 -35.16
CA ASP A 376 -16.05 15.24 -34.78
C ASP A 376 -14.64 14.97 -35.29
N ILE A 377 -14.36 15.40 -36.52
CA ILE A 377 -12.99 15.56 -37.02
C ILE A 377 -12.35 16.64 -36.13
N PRO A 378 -11.32 16.33 -35.32
CA PRO A 378 -10.72 17.33 -34.45
C PRO A 378 -10.05 18.40 -35.31
N THR A 379 -10.49 19.65 -35.16
CA THR A 379 -9.87 20.82 -35.80
C THR A 379 -8.40 20.91 -35.38
N ILE A 380 -7.52 21.30 -36.31
CA ILE A 380 -6.06 21.48 -36.06
C ILE A 380 -5.80 22.31 -34.79
N GLU A 381 -6.66 23.28 -34.48
CA GLU A 381 -6.58 24.12 -33.29
C GLU A 381 -6.79 23.36 -31.97
N ARG A 382 -7.69 22.37 -31.94
CA ARG A 382 -7.90 21.53 -30.76
C ARG A 382 -6.73 20.58 -30.55
N ILE A 383 -6.12 20.13 -31.63
CA ILE A 383 -4.87 19.35 -31.61
C ILE A 383 -3.71 20.21 -31.07
N ALA A 384 -3.59 21.46 -31.50
CA ALA A 384 -2.56 22.39 -31.04
C ALA A 384 -2.73 22.77 -29.55
N PHE A 385 -3.97 22.98 -29.10
CA PHE A 385 -4.28 23.25 -27.69
C PHE A 385 -3.94 22.05 -26.79
N GLU A 386 -4.29 20.83 -27.21
CA GLU A 386 -3.93 19.61 -26.49
C GLU A 386 -2.43 19.35 -26.48
N LEU A 387 -1.70 19.65 -27.57
CA LEU A 387 -0.23 19.54 -27.63
C LEU A 387 0.47 20.47 -26.63
N ASN A 388 -0.09 21.65 -26.36
CA ASN A 388 0.40 22.54 -25.31
C ASN A 388 0.03 22.09 -23.89
N SER A 389 -0.92 21.16 -23.73
CA SER A 389 -1.28 20.56 -22.43
C SER A 389 -0.48 19.30 -22.10
N ILE A 390 0.26 18.78 -23.08
CA ILE A 390 1.10 17.58 -22.93
C ILE A 390 2.50 18.04 -22.51
N ALA A 391 2.94 17.58 -21.33
CA ALA A 391 4.30 17.79 -20.87
C ALA A 391 5.26 16.93 -21.72
N VAL A 392 5.77 17.51 -22.82
CA VAL A 392 6.79 16.88 -23.69
C VAL A 392 8.15 16.83 -22.96
N ASP A 393 8.35 17.71 -21.99
CA ASP A 393 9.56 17.81 -21.16
C ASP A 393 9.36 17.23 -19.76
N TRP A 394 9.06 15.92 -19.67
CA TRP A 394 9.04 15.26 -18.37
C TRP A 394 10.48 15.11 -17.85
N ARG A 395 10.92 16.07 -17.03
CA ARG A 395 12.14 15.94 -16.22
C ARG A 395 11.75 15.27 -14.91
N THR A 396 12.43 14.19 -14.55
CA THR A 396 12.38 13.63 -13.20
C THR A 396 12.67 14.75 -12.19
N TYR A 397 11.74 15.01 -11.27
CA TYR A 397 11.90 16.02 -10.20
C TYR A 397 13.07 15.70 -9.25
N HIS A 398 13.67 14.53 -9.40
CA HIS A 398 14.97 14.19 -8.86
C HIS A 398 15.93 14.01 -10.03
N ALA A 399 16.68 15.07 -10.38
CA ALA A 399 18.03 14.82 -10.81
C ALA A 399 18.68 14.02 -9.65
N PRO A 400 19.19 12.80 -9.87
CA PRO A 400 19.98 12.15 -8.85
C PRO A 400 21.16 13.09 -8.61
N LEU A 401 21.06 13.90 -7.56
CA LEU A 401 22.20 14.64 -7.04
C LEU A 401 23.20 13.54 -6.73
N HIS A 402 24.27 13.48 -7.53
CA HIS A 402 25.45 12.69 -7.22
C HIS A 402 25.74 12.92 -5.73
N CYS A 403 25.51 11.89 -4.91
CA CYS A 403 26.01 11.96 -3.55
C CYS A 403 27.52 12.13 -3.68
N ALA A 404 28.12 13.06 -2.96
CA ALA A 404 29.58 13.15 -2.85
C ALA A 404 30.21 11.83 -2.33
N CYS A 405 29.38 10.89 -1.85
CA CYS A 405 29.72 9.57 -1.39
C CYS A 405 29.56 8.44 -2.43
N SER A 406 28.96 8.69 -3.60
CA SER A 406 28.80 7.65 -4.63
C SER A 406 30.09 7.54 -5.44
N SER A 407 30.91 6.53 -5.15
CA SER A 407 31.95 6.11 -6.09
C SER A 407 31.27 5.63 -7.39
N PRO A 408 31.66 6.16 -8.57
CA PRO A 408 31.05 5.76 -9.81
C PRO A 408 31.30 4.28 -10.07
N PHE A 409 30.26 3.62 -10.58
CA PHE A 409 30.21 2.22 -10.97
C PHE A 409 30.99 1.99 -12.29
N ASP A 410 32.26 2.39 -12.33
CA ASP A 410 33.18 2.11 -13.44
C ASP A 410 34.49 1.55 -12.87
N SER A 411 34.42 0.37 -12.29
CA SER A 411 35.60 -0.47 -12.05
C SER A 411 35.78 -1.44 -13.22
N ALA A 412 36.16 -0.89 -14.39
CA ALA A 412 36.69 -1.69 -15.48
C ALA A 412 37.89 -1.00 -16.15
N GLN A 413 39.06 -1.60 -15.86
CA GLN A 413 40.27 -1.62 -16.69
C GLN A 413 41.10 -0.33 -16.82
N ARG A 414 42.29 -0.35 -16.18
CA ARG A 414 43.57 -0.24 -16.90
C ARG A 414 44.74 -0.74 -16.05
N LYS A 415 45.49 -1.68 -16.63
CA LYS A 415 46.88 -2.01 -16.29
C LYS A 415 47.74 -0.74 -16.41
N VAL A 416 48.68 -0.54 -15.48
CA VAL A 416 50.14 -0.54 -15.71
C VAL A 416 50.79 -1.10 -14.45
#